data_AF-A0A2A4ZMD5-F1
#
_entry.id   AF-A0A2A4ZMD5-F1
#
_cell.length_a   1.000
_cell.length_b   1.000
_cell.length_c   1.000
_cell.angle_alpha   90.00
_cell.angle_beta   90.00
_cell.angle_gamma   90.00
#
_symmetry.space_group_name_H-M   'P 1'
#
loop_
_entity.id
_entity.type
_entity.pdbx_description
1 polymer ?
#
loop_
_entity_poly.entity_id
_entity_poly.type
_entity_poly.pdbx_seq_one_letter_code
_entity_poly.pdbx_strand_id
1 'polypeptide(L)'
;MASIKKIAKLSSVAMLLSAGTPTVGNSAPLILLHCDGGQQAQVCDALIQALTAEWPDHNISLLADPNAQASLTIRYVEKHRADDWLSGYLSWQRADGLSGDGPVIEYSVMDRALRSSDLTPYAVQLVRSTEFPPCNLKT
;
A
#
# COMPACT_ATOMS: atom_id res chain seq x y z
N MET A 1 -56.68 29.84 59.02
CA MET A 1 -57.08 28.98 57.88
C MET A 1 -55.84 28.56 57.11
N ALA A 2 -55.87 27.34 56.58
CA ALA A 2 -54.74 26.50 56.22
C ALA A 2 -54.00 26.89 54.93
N SER A 3 -52.69 26.57 54.94
CA SER A 3 -51.80 26.04 53.89
C SER A 3 -52.19 26.18 52.41
N ILE A 4 -51.23 26.54 51.55
CA ILE A 4 -50.80 25.74 50.38
C ILE A 4 -49.40 26.21 49.94
N LYS A 5 -48.41 25.29 50.07
CA LYS A 5 -47.11 25.33 49.39
C LYS A 5 -47.32 25.08 47.89
N LYS A 6 -46.63 25.81 47.01
CA LYS A 6 -46.39 25.36 45.62
C LYS A 6 -44.92 25.49 45.25
N ILE A 7 -44.28 24.33 45.18
CA ILE A 7 -42.99 24.08 44.53
C ILE A 7 -43.34 23.56 43.13
N ALA A 8 -42.79 24.17 42.08
CA ALA A 8 -42.77 23.59 40.73
C ALA A 8 -41.49 24.08 40.03
N LYS A 9 -40.45 23.25 40.08
CA LYS A 9 -39.95 22.40 38.97
C LYS A 9 -39.32 23.21 37.83
N LEU A 10 -38.02 23.49 37.99
CA LEU A 10 -37.10 23.81 36.90
C LEU A 10 -36.87 22.52 36.10
N SER A 11 -37.38 22.46 34.87
CA SER A 11 -37.06 21.41 33.91
C SER A 11 -35.80 21.80 33.14
N SER A 12 -34.65 21.25 33.53
CA SER A 12 -33.45 21.26 32.70
C SER A 12 -33.61 20.21 31.60
N VAL A 13 -33.85 20.64 30.37
CA VAL A 13 -33.74 19.77 29.20
C VAL A 13 -32.25 19.63 28.90
N ALA A 14 -31.66 18.52 29.36
CA ALA A 14 -30.32 18.13 28.94
C ALA A 14 -30.39 17.69 27.47
N MET A 15 -29.90 18.53 26.56
CA MET A 15 -29.63 18.11 25.18
C MET A 15 -28.51 17.08 25.22
N LEU A 16 -28.87 15.80 25.08
CA LEU A 16 -27.92 14.74 24.79
C LEU A 16 -27.39 15.00 23.38
N LEU A 17 -26.23 15.65 23.29
CA LEU A 17 -25.42 15.69 22.07
C LEU A 17 -24.98 14.25 21.79
N SER A 18 -25.74 13.56 20.96
CA SER A 18 -25.29 12.32 20.33
C SER A 18 -24.06 12.65 19.49
N ALA A 19 -22.89 12.50 20.10
CA ALA A 19 -21.63 12.44 19.36
C ALA A 19 -21.71 11.19 18.49
N GLY A 20 -22.15 11.36 17.25
CA GLY A 20 -21.93 10.36 16.22
C GLY A 20 -20.42 10.14 16.16
N THR A 21 -19.98 8.96 16.56
CA THR A 21 -18.61 8.54 16.27
C THR A 21 -18.45 8.65 14.76
N PRO A 22 -17.46 9.42 14.24
CA PRO A 22 -17.15 9.32 12.83
C PRO A 22 -16.83 7.85 12.58
N THR A 23 -17.63 7.20 11.74
CA THR A 23 -17.24 5.93 11.14
C THR A 23 -16.00 6.27 10.31
N VAL A 24 -14.81 6.05 10.89
CA VAL A 24 -13.57 6.02 10.14
C VAL A 24 -13.80 4.95 9.08
N GLY A 25 -14.04 5.39 7.85
CA GLY A 25 -14.14 4.49 6.71
C GLY A 25 -12.81 3.75 6.67
N ASN A 26 -12.84 2.47 7.03
CA ASN A 26 -11.65 1.62 7.06
C ASN A 26 -11.30 1.24 5.62
N SER A 27 -10.88 2.23 4.84
CA SER A 27 -10.34 2.01 3.50
C SER A 27 -9.05 1.21 3.66
N ALA A 28 -8.95 0.09 2.94
CA ALA A 28 -7.74 -0.72 2.94
C ALA A 28 -6.50 0.15 2.62
N PRO A 29 -5.37 -0.03 3.32
CA PRO A 29 -4.20 0.81 3.12
C PRO A 29 -3.73 0.74 1.65
N LEU A 30 -3.38 1.90 1.11
CA LEU A 30 -2.97 2.04 -0.29
C LEU A 30 -1.45 1.88 -0.43
N ILE A 31 -1.04 0.95 -1.28
CA ILE A 31 0.34 0.78 -1.75
C ILE A 31 0.42 1.29 -3.18
N LEU A 32 1.32 2.24 -3.43
CA LEU A 32 1.60 2.75 -4.76
C LEU A 32 2.85 2.10 -5.33
N LEU A 33 2.74 1.48 -6.51
CA LEU A 33 3.87 0.96 -7.27
C LEU A 33 4.25 1.97 -8.37
N HIS A 34 5.46 2.51 -8.27
CA HIS A 34 6.05 3.36 -9.29
C HIS A 34 6.92 2.54 -10.24
N CYS A 35 6.70 2.77 -11.53
CA CYS A 35 7.52 2.25 -12.61
C CYS A 35 7.77 3.33 -13.64
N ASP A 36 8.94 3.32 -14.28
CA ASP A 36 9.32 4.36 -15.25
C ASP A 36 8.65 4.17 -16.63
N GLY A 37 7.71 3.21 -16.73
CA GLY A 37 6.99 2.87 -17.95
C GLY A 37 7.84 2.12 -18.98
N GLY A 38 7.43 2.17 -20.25
CA GLY A 38 8.16 1.55 -21.36
C GLY A 38 8.42 0.05 -21.16
N GLN A 39 9.70 -0.35 -21.18
CA GLN A 39 10.11 -1.74 -21.05
C GLN A 39 9.89 -2.33 -19.64
N GLN A 40 9.68 -1.50 -18.62
CA GLN A 40 9.38 -1.96 -17.26
C GLN A 40 7.92 -2.37 -17.07
N ALA A 41 7.01 -2.00 -17.98
CA ALA A 41 5.57 -2.22 -17.82
C ALA A 41 5.21 -3.68 -17.46
N GLN A 42 5.81 -4.64 -18.16
CA GLN A 42 5.56 -6.06 -17.91
C GLN A 42 6.10 -6.56 -16.56
N VAL A 43 7.23 -6.00 -16.09
CA VAL A 43 7.76 -6.31 -14.75
C VAL A 43 6.80 -5.77 -13.71
N CYS A 44 6.22 -4.60 -13.95
CA CYS A 44 5.31 -3.95 -13.04
C CYS A 44 3.97 -4.67 -12.94
N ASP A 45 3.42 -5.17 -14.05
CA ASP A 45 2.24 -6.02 -14.03
C ASP A 45 2.46 -7.30 -13.20
N ALA A 46 3.65 -7.90 -13.31
CA ALA A 46 4.03 -9.05 -12.50
C ALA A 46 4.23 -8.68 -11.01
N LEU A 47 4.78 -7.49 -10.73
CA LEU A 47 4.93 -6.97 -9.36
C LEU A 47 3.59 -6.69 -8.69
N ILE A 48 2.61 -6.11 -9.39
CA ILE A 48 1.26 -5.92 -8.84
C ILE A 48 0.71 -7.26 -8.37
N GLN A 49 0.78 -8.29 -9.22
CA GLN A 49 0.29 -9.63 -8.87
C GLN A 49 1.02 -10.21 -7.65
N ALA A 50 2.35 -10.08 -7.61
CA ALA A 50 3.16 -10.57 -6.49
C ALA A 50 2.84 -9.83 -5.18
N LEU A 51 2.72 -8.50 -5.22
CA LEU A 51 2.41 -7.67 -4.07
C LEU A 51 0.97 -7.93 -3.58
N THR A 52 0.00 -8.12 -4.48
CA THR A 52 -1.40 -8.43 -4.11
C THR A 52 -1.50 -9.80 -3.44
N ALA A 53 -0.68 -10.76 -3.87
CA ALA A 53 -0.60 -12.06 -3.21
C ALA A 53 0.06 -11.97 -1.82
N GLU A 54 1.04 -11.10 -1.63
CA GLU A 54 1.71 -10.89 -0.34
C GLU A 54 0.84 -10.11 0.66
N TRP A 55 0.07 -9.13 0.17
CA TRP A 55 -0.80 -8.27 0.98
C TRP A 55 -2.24 -8.23 0.44
N PRO A 56 -3.02 -9.31 0.62
CA PRO A 56 -4.38 -9.41 0.08
C PRO A 56 -5.35 -8.38 0.66
N ASP A 57 -5.05 -7.85 1.85
CA ASP A 57 -5.89 -6.84 2.52
C ASP A 57 -5.49 -5.39 2.17
N HIS A 58 -4.61 -5.18 1.19
CA HIS A 58 -4.14 -3.88 0.76
C HIS A 58 -4.63 -3.54 -0.65
N ASN A 59 -4.91 -2.26 -0.89
CA ASN A 59 -5.15 -1.77 -2.24
C ASN A 59 -3.80 -1.49 -2.89
N ILE A 60 -3.55 -2.10 -4.04
CA ILE A 60 -2.31 -1.89 -4.79
C ILE A 60 -2.66 -1.20 -6.09
N SER A 61 -1.95 -0.12 -6.40
CA SER A 61 -2.18 0.64 -7.63
C SER A 61 -0.85 1.07 -8.22
N LEU A 62 -0.76 1.07 -9.54
CA LEU A 62 0.32 1.79 -10.22
C LEU A 62 0.17 3.28 -9.92
N LEU A 63 1.30 3.99 -9.82
CA LEU A 63 1.29 5.44 -9.60
C LEU A 63 0.58 6.14 -10.77
N ALA A 64 -0.73 6.31 -10.63
CA ALA A 64 -1.59 6.95 -11.62
C ALA A 64 -1.96 8.38 -11.21
N ASP A 65 -2.04 8.64 -9.90
CA ASP A 65 -2.31 9.98 -9.35
C ASP A 65 -1.08 10.46 -8.56
N PRO A 66 -0.38 11.52 -9.02
CA PRO A 66 0.76 12.09 -8.30
C PRO A 66 0.37 12.73 -6.96
N ASN A 67 -0.92 12.92 -6.68
CA ASN A 67 -1.42 13.45 -5.41
C ASN A 67 -1.95 12.37 -4.45
N ALA A 68 -1.94 11.09 -4.85
CA ALA A 68 -2.43 10.02 -3.99
C ALA A 68 -1.52 9.85 -2.77
N GLN A 69 -2.10 9.95 -1.58
CA GLN A 69 -1.41 9.62 -0.33
C GLN A 69 -1.42 8.09 -0.13
N ALA A 70 -0.26 7.47 -0.28
CA ALA A 70 -0.04 6.06 0.00
C ALA A 70 0.51 5.86 1.41
N SER A 71 0.21 4.73 2.02
CA SER A 71 0.92 4.31 3.22
C SER A 71 2.32 3.80 2.91
N LEU A 72 2.51 3.22 1.73
CA LEU A 72 3.77 2.73 1.21
C LEU A 72 3.87 3.02 -0.30
N THR A 73 4.98 3.61 -0.70
CA THR A 73 5.37 3.73 -2.11
C THR A 73 6.50 2.75 -2.37
N ILE A 74 6.36 1.94 -3.41
CA ILE A 74 7.37 0.98 -3.88
C ILE A 74 7.79 1.41 -5.27
N ARG A 75 9.07 1.34 -5.59
CA ARG A 75 9.61 1.62 -6.93
C ARG A 75 10.51 0.48 -7.35
N TYR A 76 10.22 -0.07 -8.52
CA TYR A 76 11.16 -0.98 -9.18
C TYR A 76 12.32 -0.17 -9.75
N VAL A 77 13.54 -0.58 -9.44
CA VAL A 77 14.76 0.02 -9.99
C VAL A 77 15.49 -1.05 -10.79
N GLU A 78 15.43 -0.88 -12.11
CA GLU A 78 16.16 -1.75 -13.04
C GLU A 78 17.67 -1.46 -12.98
N LYS A 79 18.48 -2.51 -12.95
CA LYS A 79 19.95 -2.43 -12.99
C LYS A 79 20.51 -2.88 -14.32
N HIS A 80 19.96 -3.95 -14.88
CA HIS A 80 20.38 -4.48 -16.18
C HIS A 80 19.21 -5.12 -16.91
N ARG A 81 19.21 -4.99 -18.24
CA ARG A 81 18.27 -5.67 -19.13
C ARG A 81 18.97 -6.11 -20.42
N ALA A 82 18.83 -7.39 -20.72
CA ALA A 82 19.17 -8.04 -21.97
C ALA A 82 18.02 -8.98 -22.39
N ASP A 83 18.16 -9.62 -23.55
CA ASP A 83 17.12 -10.50 -24.09
C ASP A 83 16.83 -11.70 -23.19
N ASP A 84 17.83 -12.25 -22.51
CA ASP A 84 17.77 -13.46 -21.68
C ASP A 84 18.02 -13.20 -20.19
N TRP A 85 18.26 -11.95 -19.81
CA TRP A 85 18.69 -11.56 -18.46
C TRP A 85 18.09 -10.23 -18.01
N LEU A 86 17.66 -10.18 -16.75
CA LEU A 86 17.14 -8.99 -16.07
C LEU A 86 17.70 -8.93 -14.65
N SER A 87 18.05 -7.74 -14.18
CA SER A 87 18.34 -7.51 -12.77
C SER A 87 17.81 -6.17 -12.27
N GLY A 88 17.52 -6.13 -10.98
CA GLY A 88 16.88 -4.98 -10.35
C GLY A 88 16.60 -5.20 -8.88
N TYR A 89 16.04 -4.20 -8.22
CA TYR A 89 15.65 -4.25 -6.82
C TYR A 89 14.39 -3.41 -6.59
N LEU A 90 13.80 -3.53 -5.40
CA LEU A 90 12.69 -2.69 -4.96
C LEU A 90 13.21 -1.65 -3.96
N SER A 91 13.00 -0.38 -4.26
CA SER A 91 13.13 0.70 -3.27
C SER A 91 11.75 1.02 -2.70
N TRP A 92 11.67 1.40 -1.43
CA TRP A 92 10.41 1.70 -0.79
C TRP A 92 10.50 2.92 0.12
N GLN A 93 9.36 3.58 0.30
CA GLN A 93 9.20 4.73 1.18
C GLN A 93 7.81 4.71 1.84
N ARG A 94 7.76 4.88 3.15
CA ARG A 94 6.54 5.05 3.94
C ARG A 94 6.10 6.51 4.00
N ALA A 95 4.83 6.71 4.35
CA ALA A 95 4.26 8.04 4.58
C ALA A 95 4.99 8.86 5.68
N ASP A 96 5.63 8.20 6.65
CA ASP A 96 6.42 8.85 7.71
C ASP A 96 7.86 9.20 7.28
N GLY A 97 8.21 8.92 6.02
CA GLY A 97 9.51 9.21 5.44
C GLY A 97 10.55 8.10 5.62
N LEU A 98 10.25 7.03 6.37
CA LEU A 98 11.15 5.87 6.43
C LEU A 98 11.26 5.23 5.05
N SER A 99 12.48 4.88 4.64
CA SER A 99 12.76 4.29 3.35
C SER A 99 13.80 3.19 3.46
N GLY A 100 13.82 2.31 2.47
CA GLY A 100 14.81 1.25 2.36
C GLY A 100 14.88 0.67 0.96
N ASP A 101 15.90 -0.14 0.75
CA ASP A 101 16.15 -0.84 -0.51
C ASP A 101 16.19 -2.35 -0.24
N GLY A 102 15.55 -3.10 -1.12
CA GLY A 102 15.73 -4.55 -1.21
C GLY A 102 17.06 -4.92 -1.88
N PRO A 103 17.48 -6.19 -1.78
CA PRO A 103 18.66 -6.67 -2.47
C PRO A 103 18.46 -6.66 -4.00
N VAL A 104 19.57 -6.56 -4.73
CA VAL A 104 19.55 -6.79 -6.18
C VAL A 104 19.29 -8.26 -6.46
N ILE A 105 18.22 -8.52 -7.20
CA ILE A 105 17.87 -9.86 -7.69
C ILE A 105 18.17 -9.90 -9.19
N GLU A 106 18.88 -10.95 -9.58
CA GLU A 106 19.16 -11.29 -10.97
C GLU A 106 18.31 -12.48 -11.40
N TYR A 107 17.82 -12.43 -12.63
CA TYR A 107 17.02 -13.49 -13.22
C TYR A 107 17.44 -13.69 -14.67
N SER A 108 17.80 -14.92 -15.01
CA SER A 108 18.18 -15.30 -16.37
C SER A 108 17.52 -16.62 -16.77
N VAL A 109 17.32 -16.76 -18.06
CA VAL A 109 16.84 -17.99 -18.69
C VAL A 109 17.90 -18.51 -19.64
N MET A 110 18.12 -19.82 -19.64
CA MET A 110 19.06 -20.44 -20.60
C MET A 110 18.36 -20.69 -21.93
N ASP A 111 19.10 -20.48 -23.03
CA ASP A 111 18.77 -20.90 -24.40
C ASP A 111 17.56 -20.22 -25.06
N ARG A 112 17.03 -19.13 -24.48
CA ARG A 112 15.95 -18.34 -25.08
C ARG A 112 15.87 -16.94 -24.49
N ALA A 113 15.15 -16.05 -25.16
CA ALA A 113 14.77 -14.77 -24.60
C ALA A 113 13.75 -14.91 -23.44
N LEU A 114 13.78 -13.95 -22.53
CA LEU A 114 12.79 -13.69 -21.49
C LEU A 114 11.42 -13.47 -22.13
N ARG A 115 10.43 -14.13 -21.52
CA ARG A 115 9.01 -13.99 -21.86
C ARG A 115 8.31 -13.37 -20.67
N SER A 116 7.14 -12.80 -20.90
CA SER A 116 6.34 -12.19 -19.82
C SER A 116 6.00 -13.19 -18.70
N SER A 117 5.88 -14.48 -19.01
CA SER A 117 5.68 -15.55 -18.01
C SER A 117 6.86 -15.72 -17.04
N ASP A 118 8.07 -15.35 -17.45
CA ASP A 118 9.28 -15.45 -16.63
C ASP A 118 9.38 -14.30 -15.63
N LEU A 119 8.65 -13.21 -15.87
CA LEU A 119 8.63 -12.05 -14.99
C LEU A 119 7.85 -12.32 -13.69
N THR A 120 6.90 -13.25 -13.71
CA THR A 120 6.14 -13.65 -12.52
C THR A 120 7.04 -14.22 -11.42
N PRO A 121 7.83 -15.29 -11.63
CA PRO A 121 8.73 -15.80 -10.59
C PRO A 121 9.80 -14.77 -10.18
N TYR A 122 10.27 -13.94 -11.11
CA TYR A 122 11.20 -12.84 -10.80
C TYR A 122 10.58 -11.81 -9.84
N ALA A 123 9.36 -11.33 -10.13
CA ALA A 123 8.64 -10.38 -9.30
C ALA A 123 8.34 -10.96 -7.90
N VAL A 124 7.93 -12.23 -7.82
CA VAL A 124 7.74 -12.92 -6.54
C VAL A 124 9.03 -12.94 -5.72
N GLN A 125 10.17 -13.22 -6.36
CA GLN A 125 11.45 -13.21 -5.67
C GLN A 125 11.83 -11.82 -5.17
N LEU A 126 11.62 -10.76 -5.98
CA LEU A 126 11.85 -9.37 -5.57
C LEU A 126 11.04 -9.01 -4.32
N VAL A 127 9.75 -9.32 -4.31
CA VAL A 127 8.85 -9.01 -3.18
C VAL A 127 9.29 -9.76 -1.93
N ARG A 128 9.52 -11.08 -2.02
CA ARG A 128 9.89 -11.90 -0.86
C ARG A 128 11.29 -11.61 -0.31
N SER A 129 12.20 -11.14 -1.15
CA SER A 129 13.57 -10.83 -0.74
C SER A 129 13.70 -9.41 -0.18
N THR A 130 12.69 -8.57 -0.36
CA THR A 130 12.71 -7.20 0.15
C THR A 130 12.15 -7.17 1.56
N GLU A 131 12.93 -6.64 2.50
CA GLU A 131 12.46 -6.39 3.86
C GLU A 131 11.58 -5.14 3.88
N PHE A 132 10.29 -5.35 3.65
CA PHE A 132 9.30 -4.29 3.77
C PHE A 132 9.01 -3.98 5.25
N PRO A 133 8.70 -2.72 5.56
CA PRO A 133 8.22 -2.39 6.89
C PRO A 133 6.88 -3.09 7.14
N PRO A 134 6.56 -3.41 8.41
CA PRO A 134 5.25 -3.96 8.73
C PRO A 134 4.16 -2.96 8.30
N CYS A 135 3.24 -3.42 7.44
CA CYS A 135 2.15 -2.60 6.92
C CYS A 135 1.00 -2.39 7.93
N ASN A 136 1.23 -2.64 9.22
CA ASN A 136 0.28 -2.33 10.29
C ASN A 136 0.24 -0.82 10.54
N LEU A 137 -0.51 -0.09 9.71
CA LEU A 137 -0.91 1.28 10.03
C LEU A 137 -2.12 1.24 10.96
N LYS A 138 -1.84 1.03 12.26
CA LYS A 138 -2.73 1.48 13.32
C LYS A 138 -2.15 2.78 13.87
N THR A 139 -2.72 3.91 13.46
CA THR A 139 -2.73 5.16 14.23
C THR A 139 -4.16 5.40 14.66
#